data_AF-A0AA43CP34-F1
#
_entry.id   AF-A0AA43CP34-F1
#
_cell.length_a   1.000
_cell.length_b   1.000
_cell.length_c   1.000
_cell.angle_alpha   90.00
_cell.angle_beta   90.00
_cell.angle_gamma   90.00
#
_symmetry.space_group_name_H-M   'P 1'
#
loop_
_entity.id
_entity.type
_entity.pdbx_description
1 polymer ?
#
loop_
_entity_poly.entity_id
_entity_poly.type
_entity_poly.pdbx_seq_one_letter_code
_entity_poly.pdbx_strand_id
1 'polypeptide(L)'
;MLRQARPFPSSVVAVVALLALAIASFADPAAAASDLKRASHFAEQLSVQTQKMSTASLLVVLGIDKAQNLDTLSKSREVFGRVF
;
A
#
# COMPACT_ATOMS: atom_id res chain seq x y z
N MET A 1 47.98 -32.80 -9.41
CA MET A 1 47.35 -32.18 -10.59
C MET A 1 46.41 -31.08 -10.12
N LEU A 2 46.86 -29.82 -10.09
CA LEU A 2 46.08 -28.67 -9.63
C LEU A 2 45.28 -28.10 -10.81
N ARG A 3 43.94 -28.22 -10.78
CA ARG A 3 43.06 -27.60 -11.78
C ARG A 3 43.04 -26.08 -11.54
N GLN A 4 43.69 -25.33 -12.43
CA GLN A 4 43.54 -23.87 -12.48
C GLN A 4 42.10 -23.50 -12.84
N ALA A 5 41.44 -22.73 -11.99
CA ALA A 5 40.17 -22.09 -12.29
C ALA A 5 40.43 -21.04 -13.39
N ARG A 6 39.86 -21.24 -14.58
CA ARG A 6 39.94 -20.23 -15.65
C ARG A 6 39.16 -18.98 -15.21
N PRO A 7 39.73 -17.78 -15.30
CA PRO A 7 38.96 -16.57 -15.06
C PRO A 7 37.86 -16.43 -16.12
N PHE A 8 36.64 -16.15 -15.68
CA PHE A 8 35.52 -15.84 -16.58
C PHE A 8 35.89 -14.62 -17.45
N PRO A 9 35.47 -14.58 -18.73
CA PRO A 9 35.75 -13.44 -19.59
C PRO A 9 35.14 -12.17 -18.98
N SER A 10 35.94 -11.09 -18.94
CA SER A 10 35.61 -9.81 -18.31
C SER A 10 34.29 -9.19 -18.80
N SER A 11 33.87 -9.51 -20.02
CA SER A 11 32.59 -9.11 -20.60
C SER A 11 31.38 -9.74 -19.89
N VAL A 12 31.47 -11.00 -19.45
CA VAL A 12 30.37 -11.67 -18.72
C VAL A 12 30.24 -11.08 -17.31
N VAL A 13 31.36 -10.78 -16.67
CA VAL A 13 31.38 -10.13 -15.34
C VAL A 13 30.77 -8.74 -15.41
N ALA A 14 31.08 -7.97 -16.46
CA ALA A 14 30.53 -6.63 -16.67
C ALA A 14 29.01 -6.65 -16.92
N VAL A 15 28.51 -7.62 -17.70
CA VAL A 15 27.07 -7.77 -17.96
C VAL A 15 26.31 -8.16 -16.69
N VAL A 16 26.86 -9.08 -15.89
CA VAL A 16 26.24 -9.46 -14.61
C VAL A 16 26.28 -8.30 -13.61
N ALA A 17 27.36 -7.52 -13.57
CA ALA A 17 27.47 -6.34 -12.72
C ALA A 17 26.49 -5.22 -13.13
N LEU A 18 26.34 -4.95 -14.43
CA LEU A 18 25.37 -3.98 -14.95
C LEU A 18 23.92 -4.44 -14.71
N LEU A 19 23.64 -5.74 -14.85
CA LEU A 19 22.33 -6.29 -14.52
C LEU A 19 22.03 -6.17 -13.02
N ALA A 20 23.00 -6.50 -12.16
CA ALA A 20 22.86 -6.36 -10.71
C ALA A 20 22.69 -4.89 -10.28
N LEU A 21 23.43 -3.96 -10.91
CA LEU A 21 23.31 -2.53 -10.65
C LEU A 21 21.97 -1.95 -11.16
N ALA A 22 21.47 -2.43 -12.30
CA ALA A 22 20.14 -2.06 -12.79
C ALA A 22 19.03 -2.55 -11.85
N ILE A 23 19.13 -3.77 -11.32
CA ILE A 23 18.17 -4.29 -10.33
C ILE A 23 18.23 -3.48 -9.02
N ALA A 24 19.43 -3.12 -8.57
CA ALA A 24 19.62 -2.29 -7.37
C ALA A 24 19.12 -0.84 -7.55
N SER A 25 19.12 -0.32 -8.78
CA SER A 25 18.65 1.04 -9.11
C SER A 25 17.13 1.22 -9.05
N PHE A 26 16.33 0.14 -9.02
CA PHE A 26 14.87 0.22 -9.11
C PHE A 26 14.12 0.13 -7.78
N ALA A 27 14.77 -0.20 -6.67
CA ALA A 27 14.10 -0.23 -5.39
C ALA A 27 15.10 -0.10 -4.26
N ASP A 28 14.87 0.86 -3.36
CA ASP A 28 15.10 0.58 -1.96
C ASP A 28 13.93 -0.33 -1.54
N PRO A 29 14.08 -1.67 -1.53
CA PRO A 29 12.96 -2.58 -1.27
C PRO A 29 12.35 -2.34 0.11
N ALA A 30 13.15 -1.80 1.04
CA ALA A 30 12.70 -1.39 2.36
C ALA A 30 11.75 -0.19 2.32
N ALA A 31 12.02 0.82 1.50
CA ALA A 31 11.15 1.99 1.35
C ALA A 31 9.84 1.59 0.66
N ALA A 32 9.92 0.84 -0.44
CA ALA A 32 8.75 0.37 -1.18
C ALA A 32 7.84 -0.54 -0.34
N ALA A 33 8.41 -1.44 0.48
CA ALA A 33 7.63 -2.27 1.40
C ALA A 33 6.94 -1.44 2.50
N SER A 34 7.60 -0.39 2.99
CA SER A 34 7.03 0.50 4.00
C SER A 34 5.86 1.33 3.45
N ASP A 35 5.97 1.82 2.22
CA ASP A 35 4.91 2.57 1.56
C ASP A 35 3.74 1.67 1.15
N LEU A 36 4.02 0.45 0.69
CA LEU A 36 2.99 -0.56 0.42
C LEU A 36 2.20 -0.90 1.70
N LYS A 37 2.88 -1.06 2.83
CA LYS A 37 2.25 -1.33 4.14
C LYS A 37 1.39 -0.17 4.62
N ARG A 38 1.81 1.07 4.39
CA ARG A 38 1.00 2.26 4.69
C ARG A 38 -0.23 2.31 3.80
N ALA A 39 -0.06 2.11 2.49
CA ALA A 39 -1.15 2.12 1.52
C ALA A 39 -2.18 1.02 1.81
N SER A 40 -1.74 -0.20 2.15
CA SER A 40 -2.65 -1.30 2.50
C SER A 40 -3.45 -0.98 3.77
N HIS A 41 -2.80 -0.42 4.79
CA HIS A 41 -3.45 -0.01 6.03
C HIS A 41 -4.48 1.11 5.78
N PHE A 42 -4.16 2.09 4.92
CA PHE A 42 -5.13 3.11 4.51
C PHE A 42 -6.32 2.51 3.76
N ALA A 43 -6.08 1.56 2.85
CA ALA A 43 -7.15 0.89 2.10
C ALA A 43 -8.08 0.08 3.03
N GLU A 44 -7.52 -0.61 4.02
CA GLU A 44 -8.30 -1.33 5.05
C GLU A 44 -9.16 -0.36 5.87
N GLN A 45 -8.58 0.74 6.34
CA GLN A 45 -9.32 1.78 7.07
C GLN A 45 -10.44 2.38 6.23
N LEU A 46 -10.17 2.66 4.95
CA LEU A 46 -11.15 3.19 4.01
C LEU A 46 -12.32 2.22 3.80
N SER A 47 -12.03 0.93 3.65
CA SER A 47 -13.04 -0.13 3.49
C SER A 47 -13.96 -0.21 4.71
N VAL A 48 -13.37 -0.27 5.91
CA VAL A 48 -14.13 -0.31 7.17
C VAL A 48 -15.00 0.94 7.33
N GLN A 49 -14.46 2.12 7.02
CA GLN A 49 -15.19 3.38 7.17
C GLN A 49 -16.33 3.51 6.16
N THR A 50 -16.12 3.04 4.92
CA THR A 50 -17.15 2.98 3.88
C THR A 50 -18.30 2.05 4.30
N GLN A 51 -17.98 0.88 4.86
CA GLN A 51 -19.01 -0.03 5.38
C GLN A 51 -19.80 0.62 6.52
N LYS A 52 -19.13 1.30 7.46
CA LYS A 52 -19.81 2.02 8.56
C LYS A 52 -20.75 3.11 8.05
N MET A 53 -20.34 3.90 7.06
CA MET A 53 -21.20 4.90 6.43
C MET A 53 -22.40 4.26 5.73
N SER A 54 -22.18 3.16 5.01
CA SER A 54 -23.26 2.42 4.33
C SER A 54 -24.30 1.94 5.34
N THR A 55 -23.86 1.29 6.42
CA THR A 55 -24.74 0.83 7.49
C THR A 55 -25.48 1.98 8.18
N ALA A 56 -24.78 3.06 8.53
CA ALA A 56 -25.41 4.23 9.15
C ALA A 56 -26.46 4.86 8.22
N SER A 57 -26.21 4.90 6.91
CA SER A 57 -27.18 5.40 5.92
C SER A 57 -28.43 4.53 5.87
N LEU A 58 -28.26 3.20 5.86
CA LEU A 58 -29.38 2.26 5.89
C LEU A 58 -30.20 2.39 7.18
N LEU A 59 -29.54 2.52 8.34
CA LEU A 59 -30.22 2.71 9.62
C LEU A 59 -31.01 4.03 9.66
N VAL A 60 -30.48 5.11 9.08
CA VAL A 60 -31.20 6.39 8.93
C VAL A 60 -32.45 6.23 8.05
N VAL A 61 -32.35 5.49 6.93
CA VAL A 61 -33.49 5.22 6.04
C VAL A 61 -34.56 4.38 6.74
N LEU A 62 -34.14 3.40 7.55
CA LEU A 62 -35.04 2.56 8.36
C LEU A 62 -35.63 3.29 9.58
N GLY A 63 -35.19 4.53 9.87
CA GLY A 63 -35.66 5.32 10.99
C GLY A 63 -35.09 4.89 12.36
N ILE A 64 -34.10 4.00 12.38
CA ILE A 64 -33.48 3.47 13.59
C ILE A 64 -32.34 4.40 14.03
N ASP A 65 -32.39 4.84 15.29
CA ASP A 65 -31.35 5.68 15.93
C ASP A 65 -30.88 6.84 15.04
N LYS A 66 -31.84 7.46 14.34
CA LYS A 66 -31.61 8.39 13.23
C LYS A 66 -30.66 9.54 13.60
N ALA A 67 -30.83 10.10 14.80
CA ALA A 67 -29.99 11.20 15.28
C ALA A 67 -28.51 10.80 15.47
N GLN A 68 -28.26 9.61 16.02
CA GLN A 68 -26.90 9.09 16.23
C GLN A 68 -26.23 8.72 14.90
N ASN A 69 -26.99 8.10 13.99
CA ASN A 69 -26.47 7.71 12.69
C ASN A 69 -26.23 8.92 11.77
N LEU A 70 -27.04 9.98 11.86
CA LEU A 70 -26.79 11.25 11.16
C LEU A 70 -25.52 11.95 11.67
N ASP A 71 -25.30 11.99 12.98
CA ASP A 71 -24.05 12.52 13.56
C ASP A 71 -22.83 11.71 13.09
N THR A 72 -22.96 10.38 13.07
CA THR A 72 -21.92 9.46 12.58
C THR A 72 -21.61 9.70 11.09
N LEU A 73 -22.63 9.91 10.25
CA LEU A 73 -22.45 10.25 8.84
C LEU A 73 -21.81 11.62 8.65
N SER A 74 -22.18 12.61 9.46
CA SER A 74 -21.59 13.96 9.42
C SER A 74 -20.11 13.94 9.75
N LYS A 75 -19.72 13.27 10.85
CA LYS A 75 -18.32 13.10 11.26
C LYS A 75 -17.53 12.33 10.21
N SER A 76 -18.12 11.27 9.66
CA SER A 76 -17.46 10.47 8.64
C SER A 76 -17.24 11.28 7.36
N ARG A 77 -18.19 12.15 6.97
CA ARG A 77 -18.06 13.05 5.81
C ARG A 77 -16.92 14.05 5.99
N GLU A 78 -16.74 14.61 7.19
CA GLU A 78 -15.66 15.55 7.49
C GLU A 78 -14.28 14.89 7.34
N VAL A 79 -14.14 13.62 7.76
CA VAL A 79 -12.90 12.85 7.59
C VAL A 79 -12.59 12.61 6.11
N PHE A 80 -13.58 12.19 5.32
CA PHE A 80 -13.39 11.98 3.88
C PHE A 80 -13.06 13.28 3.12
N GLY A 81 -13.73 14.39 3.46
CA GLY A 81 -13.48 15.70 2.83
C GLY A 81 -12.16 16.38 3.21
N ARG A 82 -11.44 15.86 4.21
CA ARG A 82 -10.03 16.28 4.48
C ARG A 82 -9.01 15.40 3.77
N VAL A 83 -9.40 14.19 3.37
CA VAL A 83 -8.50 13.21 2.74
C VAL A 83 -8.47 13.38 1.21
N PHE A 84 -9.53 13.92 0.61
CA PHE A 84 -9.66 14.25 -0.81
C PHE A 84 -9.96 15.73 -1.00
#